data_AF-A0A1A2NEB3-F1
#
_entry.id   AF-A0A1A2NEB3-F1
#
_cell.length_a   1.000
_cell.length_b   1.000
_cell.length_c   1.000
_cell.angle_alpha   90.00
_cell.angle_beta   90.00
_cell.angle_gamma   90.00
#
_symmetry.space_group_name_H-M   'P 1'
#
loop_
_entity.id
_entity.type
_entity.pdbx_description
1 polymer ?
#
loop_
_entity_poly.entity_id
_entity_poly.type
_entity_poly.pdbx_seq_one_letter_code
_entity_poly.pdbx_strand_id
1 'polypeptide(L)' 'MIEAPRLNEPSTLSALLRLLGVQSASAYQHRPALTEWLAHNIPSPALRVSLRANGYGVLFLQSLRPMRSTVSGLKATA' A
#
# COMPACT_ATOMS: atom_id res chain seq x y z
N MET A 1 9.84 32.66 7.80
CA MET A 1 9.38 31.49 7.02
C MET A 1 9.45 30.29 7.96
N ILE A 2 8.30 29.78 8.43
CA ILE A 2 8.27 28.54 9.22
C ILE A 2 8.50 27.41 8.20
N GLU A 3 9.64 26.75 8.31
CA GLU A 3 9.94 25.55 7.53
C GLU A 3 8.98 24.46 7.99
N ALA A 4 7.92 24.20 7.21
CA ALA A 4 7.05 23.06 7.44
C ALA A 4 7.94 21.81 7.32
N PRO A 5 8.03 20.93 8.34
CA PRO A 5 8.66 19.64 8.12
C PRO A 5 7.89 19.00 6.98
N ARG A 6 8.58 18.36 6.02
CA ARG A 6 7.92 17.66 4.92
C ARG A 6 6.90 16.69 5.49
N LEU A 7 5.65 17.13 5.57
CA LEU A 7 4.59 16.46 6.27
C LEU A 7 4.23 15.22 5.44
N ASN A 8 4.30 14.08 6.11
CA ASN A 8 3.38 12.97 5.95
C ASN A 8 3.70 11.90 4.90
N GLU A 9 4.96 11.51 4.71
CA GLU A 9 5.15 10.08 4.41
C GLU A 9 4.86 9.29 5.70
N PRO A 10 3.84 8.43 5.73
CA PRO A 10 3.53 7.67 6.94
C PRO A 10 4.70 6.75 7.26
N SER A 11 5.27 6.89 8.46
CA SER A 11 6.35 6.02 8.94
C SER A 11 5.82 4.74 9.60
N THR A 12 4.52 4.70 9.90
CA THR A 12 3.85 3.59 10.59
C THR A 12 2.53 3.22 9.91
N LEU A 13 2.08 1.99 10.10
CA LEU A 13 0.79 1.54 9.59
C LEU A 13 -0.36 2.41 10.13
N SER A 14 -0.37 2.73 11.42
CA SER A 14 -1.44 3.55 12.01
C SER A 14 -1.50 4.96 11.40
N ALA A 15 -0.35 5.57 11.11
CA ALA A 15 -0.30 6.86 10.42
C ALA A 15 -0.86 6.75 8.99
N LEU A 16 -0.54 5.66 8.28
CA LEU A 16 -1.06 5.40 6.95
C LEU A 16 -2.59 5.17 6.98
N LEU A 17 -3.09 4.34 7.90
CA LEU A 17 -4.54 4.08 8.02
C LEU A 17 -5.32 5.33 8.41
N ARG A 18 -4.73 6.22 9.22
CA ARG A 18 -5.32 7.52 9.56
C ARG A 18 -5.37 8.44 8.35
N LEU A 19 -4.31 8.46 7.54
CA LEU A 19 -4.26 9.22 6.29
C LEU A 19 -5.28 8.69 5.26
N LEU A 20 -5.50 7.38 5.22
CA LEU A 20 -6.51 6.73 4.39
C LEU A 20 -7.93 6.78 4.97
N GLY A 21 -8.12 7.32 6.18
CA GLY A 21 -9.43 7.40 6.85
C GLY A 21 -10.03 6.05 7.27
N VAL A 22 -9.24 4.95 7.22
CA VAL A 22 -9.70 3.59 7.51
C VAL A 22 -9.20 3.06 8.85
N GLN A 23 -8.61 3.90 9.71
CA GLN A 23 -8.04 3.49 11.01
C GLN A 23 -8.94 2.64 11.93
N SER A 24 -10.27 2.84 11.86
CA SER A 24 -11.25 2.09 12.66
C SER A 24 -11.95 0.99 11.87
N ALA A 25 -11.53 0.74 10.63
CA ALA A 25 -12.12 -0.25 9.76
C ALA A 25 -11.61 -1.66 10.10
N SER A 26 -12.30 -2.66 9.56
CA SER A 26 -11.84 -4.04 9.69
C SER A 26 -10.57 -4.29 8.87
N ALA A 27 -9.80 -5.32 9.22
CA ALA A 27 -8.64 -5.74 8.42
C ALA A 27 -9.01 -6.03 6.95
N TYR A 28 -10.23 -6.50 6.69
CA TYR A 28 -10.75 -6.69 5.34
C TYR A 28 -10.84 -5.40 4.52
N GLN A 29 -11.17 -4.28 5.16
CA GLN A 29 -11.25 -2.96 4.55
C GLN A 29 -9.87 -2.27 4.47
N HIS A 30 -8.95 -2.60 5.38
CA HIS A 30 -7.57 -2.12 5.29
C HIS A 30 -6.84 -2.63 4.05
N ARG A 31 -7.01 -3.91 3.69
CA ARG A 31 -6.29 -4.53 2.56
C ARG A 31 -6.44 -3.77 1.23
N PRO A 32 -7.66 -3.49 0.72
CA PRO A 32 -7.81 -2.78 -0.55
C PRO A 32 -7.23 -1.36 -0.49
N ALA A 33 -7.49 -0.63 0.60
CA ALA A 33 -6.98 0.74 0.78
C ALA A 33 -5.43 0.79 0.81
N LEU A 34 -4.80 -0.15 1.52
CA LEU A 34 -3.34 -0.29 1.56
C LEU A 34 -2.76 -0.70 0.21
N THR A 35 -3.44 -1.60 -0.51
CA THR A 35 -3.00 -2.06 -1.84
C THR A 35 -2.99 -0.91 -2.83
N GLU A 36 -4.08 -0.15 -2.87
CA GLU A 36 -4.24 1.00 -3.75
C GLU A 36 -3.20 2.08 -3.44
N TRP A 37 -2.98 2.39 -2.16
CA TRP A 37 -1.94 3.33 -1.77
C TRP A 37 -0.53 2.88 -2.19
N LEU A 38 -0.20 1.60 -1.96
CA LEU A 38 1.10 1.01 -2.32
C LEU A 38 1.32 0.89 -3.84
N ALA A 39 0.26 0.92 -4.65
CA ALA A 39 0.38 0.94 -6.11
C ALA A 39 0.88 2.30 -6.63
N HIS A 40 0.60 3.38 -5.91
CA HIS A 40 0.96 4.75 -6.31
C HIS A 40 2.07 5.37 -5.47
N ASN A 41 2.46 4.75 -4.35
CA ASN A 41 3.42 5.30 -3.40
C ASN A 41 4.47 4.26 -3.02
N ILE A 42 5.72 4.71 -2.87
CA ILE A 42 6.82 3.87 -2.41
C ILE A 42 6.89 3.97 -0.88
N PRO A 43 6.66 2.87 -0.12
CA PRO A 43 6.71 2.93 1.32
C PRO A 43 8.13 3.12 1.85
N SER A 44 8.29 4.06 2.78
CA SER A 44 9.55 4.27 3.50
C SER A 44 10.05 2.99 4.22
N PRO A 45 11.36 2.84 4.50
CA PRO A 45 11.89 1.69 5.23
C PRO A 45 11.17 1.44 6.57
N ALA A 46 10.85 2.51 7.31
CA ALA A 46 10.11 2.42 8.57
C ALA A 46 8.69 1.86 8.37
N LEU A 47 8.00 2.33 7.32
CA LEU A 47 6.67 1.86 6.99
C LEU A 47 6.67 0.37 6.58
N ARG A 48 7.69 -0.07 5.84
CA ARG A 48 7.86 -1.49 5.46
C ARG A 48 8.03 -2.39 6.68
N VAL A 49 8.83 -1.96 7.66
CA VAL A 49 9.00 -2.69 8.92
C VAL A 49 7.68 -2.73 9.69
N SER A 50 6.98 -1.60 9.77
CA SER A 50 5.68 -1.50 10.45
C SER A 50 4.61 -2.38 9.79
N LEU A 51 4.50 -2.37 8.46
CA LEU A 51 3.59 -3.23 7.69
C LEU A 51 3.87 -4.71 7.96
N ARG A 52 5.15 -5.11 7.96
CA ARG A 52 5.55 -6.50 8.24
C ARG A 52 5.21 -6.92 9.67
N ALA A 53 5.49 -6.07 10.65
CA ALA A 53 5.19 -6.33 12.06
C ALA A 53 3.68 -6.46 12.33
N ASN A 54 2.84 -5.77 11.56
CA ASN A 54 1.39 -5.78 11.69
C ASN A 54 0.68 -6.81 10.77
N GLY A 55 1.42 -7.72 10.13
CA GLY A 55 0.84 -8.79 9.29
C GLY A 55 0.55 -8.41 7.83
N TYR A 56 0.88 -7.19 7.39
CA TYR A 56 0.71 -6.70 6.02
C TYR A 56 1.96 -6.87 5.15
N GLY A 57 2.97 -7.61 5.61
CA GLY A 57 4.23 -7.81 4.88
C GLY A 57 4.04 -8.47 3.51
N VAL A 58 3.10 -9.41 3.39
CA VAL A 58 2.77 -10.08 2.11
C VAL A 58 2.16 -9.10 1.11
N LEU A 59 1.32 -8.18 1.59
CA LEU A 59 0.66 -7.16 0.77
C LEU A 59 1.68 -6.22 0.13
N PHE A 60 2.70 -5.82 0.89
CA PHE A 60 3.83 -5.07 0.36
C PHE A 60 4.62 -5.87 -0.70
N LEU A 61 4.91 -7.15 -0.45
CA LEU A 61 5.61 -7.97 -1.44
C LEU A 61 4.78 -8.17 -2.73
N GLN A 62 3.46 -8.21 -2.61
CA GLN A 62 2.55 -8.28 -3.74
C GLN A 62 2.50 -6.98 -4.54
N SER A 63 2.55 -5.80 -3.90
CA SER A 63 2.59 -4.51 -4.60
C SER A 63 3.90 -4.29 -5.35
N LEU A 64 5.01 -4.85 -4.87
CA LEU A 64 6.29 -4.83 -5.56
C LEU A 64 6.35 -5.77 -6.76
N ARG A 65 5.50 -6.81 -6.81
CA ARG A 65 5.42 -7.66 -7.99
C ARG A 65 4.61 -6.90 -9.05
N PRO A 66 5.18 -6.56 -10.21
CA PRO A 66 4.37 -6.13 -11.32
C PRO A 66 3.37 -7.26 -11.55
N MET A 67 2.08 -6.94 -11.38
CA MET A 67 1.00 -7.83 -11.75
C MET A 67 1.20 -8.04 -13.25
N ARG A 68 1.85 -9.15 -13.63
CA ARG A 68 1.94 -9.59 -15.02
C ARG A 68 0.50 -9.76 -15.43
N SER A 69 -0.04 -8.76 -16.14
CA SER A 69 -1.34 -8.84 -16.76
C SER A 69 -1.26 -9.97 -17.77
N THR A 70 -1.58 -11.20 -17.34
CA THR A 70 -1.74 -12.35 -18.23
C THR A 70 -3.15 -12.34 -18.80
N VAL A 71 -3.55 -11.21 -19.37
CA VAL A 71 -4.59 -11.16 -20.40
C VAL A 71 -3.96 -10.48 -21.61
N SER A 72 -2.98 -11.17 -22.20
CA SER A 72 -2.52 -10.89 -23.55
C SER A 72 -2.65 -12.20 -24.31
N GLY A 73 -3.64 -12.27 -25.21
CA GLY A 73 -3.77 -13.37 -26.15
C GLY A 73 -4.92 -14.36 -25.90
N LEU A 74 -6.17 -13.91 -25.99
CA LEU A 74 -7.21 -14.75 -26.60
C LEU A 74 -7.81 -14.01 -27.79
N LYS A 75 -7.00 -13.86 -28.84
CA LYS A 75 -7.53 -13.62 -30.19
C LYS A 75 -7.86 -15.01 -30.75
N ALA A 76 -9.06 -15.50 -30.44
CA ALA A 76 -9.62 -16.65 -31.14
C ALA A 76 -9.96 -16.19 -32.57
N THR A 77 -9.07 -16.53 -33.50
CA THR A 77 -9.39 -16.51 -34.93
C THR A 77 -10.12 -17.82 -35.23
N ALA A 78 -11.41 -17.71 -35.55
CA ALA A 78 -12.18 -18.71 -36.27
C ALA A 78 -12.81 -18.03 -37.48
#